data_AF-A0AAV0NXH8-F1
#
_entry.id   AF-A0AAV0NXH8-F1
#
_cell.length_a   1.000
_cell.length_b   1.000
_cell.length_c   1.000
_cell.angle_alpha   90.00
_cell.angle_beta   90.00
_cell.angle_gamma   90.00
#
_symmetry.space_group_name_H-M   'P 1'
#
loop_
_entity.id
_entity.type
_entity.pdbx_description
1 polymer ?
#
loop_
_entity_poly.entity_id
_entity_poly.type
_entity_poly.pdbx_seq_one_letter_code
_entity_poly.pdbx_strand_id
1 'polypeptide(L)'
;MSCAEALWMLAKGSVSNSKRITETKGLLCLAKLVEIGEPELQFNCVMTIKEITFAAESNADLRRAAFKANSPAAKAVVDQLLRVIKGSSSPKLLVAALQSMGSLARTFPARETRVIGPLVNHLNNRSQEVAAEAAIALAKFTCEENFLCEAHSKTMIEFNAIPALMKLLRGSERAQLRALILLCYLAVNAGNHEALEPARVLTALEGVDRMVLAQYPELRELVAKAVYHINLYHRGPHSQRLTFVI
;
A
#
# COMPACT_ATOMS: atom_id res chain seq x y z
N MET A 1 -24.56 8.90 20.37
CA MET A 1 -23.78 7.71 20.03
C MET A 1 -24.63 6.79 19.17
N SER A 2 -24.27 6.63 17.90
CA SER A 2 -25.00 5.72 16.99
C SER A 2 -24.56 4.28 17.19
N CYS A 3 -25.37 3.29 16.78
CA CYS A 3 -24.99 1.87 16.85
C CYS A 3 -23.68 1.57 16.07
N ALA A 4 -23.46 2.27 14.95
CA ALA A 4 -22.25 2.10 14.15
C ALA A 4 -21.01 2.67 14.84
N GLU A 5 -21.13 3.81 15.52
CA GLU A 5 -20.07 4.39 16.33
C GLU A 5 -19.71 3.47 17.50
N ALA A 6 -20.71 2.92 18.21
CA ALA A 6 -20.49 1.95 19.28
C ALA A 6 -19.79 0.68 18.76
N LEU A 7 -20.18 0.16 17.59
CA LEU A 7 -19.54 -0.99 16.96
C LEU A 7 -18.08 -0.72 16.60
N TRP A 8 -17.78 0.47 16.05
CA TRP A 8 -16.40 0.90 15.80
C TRP A 8 -15.59 0.92 17.10
N MET A 9 -16.12 1.53 18.15
CA MET A 9 -15.43 1.62 19.44
C MET A 9 -15.18 0.24 20.07
N LEU A 10 -16.10 -0.72 19.90
CA LEU A 10 -15.91 -2.10 20.33
C LEU A 10 -14.84 -2.84 19.52
N ALA A 11 -14.74 -2.58 18.22
CA ALA A 11 -13.74 -3.22 17.36
C ALA A 11 -12.33 -2.66 17.56
N LYS A 12 -12.21 -1.40 17.98
CA LYS A 12 -10.94 -0.67 18.10
C LYS A 12 -9.92 -1.42 18.95
N GLY A 13 -8.82 -1.83 18.33
CA GLY A 13 -7.73 -2.55 18.99
C GLY A 13 -8.08 -3.94 19.54
N SER A 14 -9.24 -4.52 19.21
CA SER A 14 -9.73 -5.76 19.81
C SER A 14 -9.85 -6.89 18.78
N VAL A 15 -8.83 -7.75 18.70
CA VAL A 15 -8.83 -8.94 17.83
C VAL A 15 -10.03 -9.86 18.12
N SER A 16 -10.38 -10.03 19.40
CA SER A 16 -11.52 -10.85 19.80
C SER A 16 -12.85 -10.28 19.29
N ASN A 17 -13.07 -8.98 19.40
CA ASN A 17 -14.30 -8.36 18.91
C ASN A 17 -14.32 -8.34 17.39
N SER A 18 -13.21 -8.02 16.72
CA SER A 18 -13.09 -8.12 15.27
C SER A 18 -13.45 -9.53 14.78
N LYS A 19 -12.90 -10.57 15.43
CA LYS A 19 -13.22 -11.98 15.12
C LYS A 19 -14.73 -12.25 15.23
N ARG A 20 -15.35 -11.91 16.36
CA ARG A 20 -16.80 -12.07 16.56
C ARG A 20 -17.64 -11.35 15.50
N ILE A 21 -17.26 -10.13 15.13
CA ILE A 21 -17.95 -9.38 14.07
C ILE A 21 -17.84 -10.13 12.73
N THR A 22 -16.66 -10.66 12.40
CA THR A 22 -16.43 -11.37 11.14
C THR A 22 -17.03 -12.78 11.06
N GLU A 23 -17.27 -13.44 12.20
CA GLU A 23 -17.93 -14.76 12.27
C GLU A 23 -19.43 -14.68 11.97
N THR A 24 -20.03 -13.50 12.09
CA THR A 24 -21.42 -13.23 11.75
C THR A 24 -21.54 -12.65 10.33
N LYS A 25 -22.76 -12.23 9.95
CA LYS A 25 -22.96 -11.44 8.71
C LYS A 25 -22.43 -10.00 8.81
N GLY A 26 -21.62 -9.68 9.83
CA GLY A 26 -21.12 -8.33 10.11
C GLY A 26 -20.39 -7.68 8.94
N LEU A 27 -19.49 -8.40 8.26
CA LEU A 27 -18.77 -7.85 7.09
C LEU A 27 -19.70 -7.50 5.92
N LEU A 28 -20.71 -8.33 5.64
CA LEU A 28 -21.70 -8.04 4.59
C LEU A 28 -22.57 -6.84 4.96
N CYS A 29 -22.98 -6.74 6.23
CA CYS A 29 -23.74 -5.61 6.73
C CYS A 29 -22.93 -4.32 6.62
N LEU A 30 -21.68 -4.33 7.10
CA LEU A 30 -20.76 -3.19 6.99
C LEU A 30 -20.55 -2.78 5.53
N ALA A 31 -20.30 -3.73 4.62
CA ALA A 31 -20.16 -3.45 3.20
C ALA A 31 -21.42 -2.77 2.63
N LYS A 32 -22.62 -3.27 2.97
CA LYS A 32 -23.87 -2.66 2.51
C LYS A 32 -24.05 -1.24 3.07
N LEU A 33 -23.76 -1.02 4.35
CA LEU A 33 -23.87 0.30 4.97
C LEU A 33 -22.86 1.31 4.42
N VAL A 34 -21.68 0.86 3.99
CA VAL A 34 -20.73 1.72 3.26
C VAL A 34 -21.26 2.10 1.87
N GLU A 35 -22.11 1.27 1.25
CA GLU A 35 -22.77 1.55 -0.03
C GLU A 35 -23.86 2.62 0.06
N ILE A 36 -24.81 2.43 0.97
CA ILE A 36 -26.06 3.18 0.97
C ILE A 36 -26.21 4.12 2.17
N GLY A 37 -25.27 4.07 3.13
CA GLY A 37 -25.37 4.85 4.35
C GLY A 37 -25.06 6.33 4.12
N GLU A 38 -25.73 7.18 4.91
CA GLU A 38 -25.41 8.60 5.01
C GLU A 38 -23.96 8.82 5.48
N PRO A 39 -23.35 9.99 5.20
CA PRO A 39 -21.90 10.21 5.37
C PRO A 39 -21.32 9.79 6.73
N GLU A 40 -22.00 10.09 7.84
CA GLU A 40 -21.55 9.71 9.18
C GLU A 40 -21.59 8.19 9.41
N LEU A 41 -22.66 7.53 8.96
CA LEU A 41 -22.81 6.08 9.04
C LEU A 41 -21.75 5.38 8.18
N GLN A 42 -21.54 5.86 6.95
CA GLN A 42 -20.50 5.38 6.06
C GLN A 42 -19.11 5.50 6.73
N PHE A 43 -18.81 6.65 7.34
CA PHE A 43 -17.55 6.86 8.05
C PHE A 43 -17.36 5.87 9.20
N ASN A 44 -18.35 5.72 10.09
CA ASN A 44 -18.27 4.78 11.20
C ASN A 44 -18.12 3.32 10.74
N CYS A 45 -18.77 2.94 9.63
CA CYS A 45 -18.63 1.61 9.04
C CYS A 45 -17.23 1.39 8.44
N VAL A 46 -16.68 2.36 7.69
CA VAL A 46 -15.30 2.27 7.18
C VAL A 46 -14.30 2.22 8.34
N MET A 47 -14.51 2.98 9.41
CA MET A 47 -13.67 2.93 10.61
C MET A 47 -13.75 1.56 11.29
N THR A 48 -14.93 0.96 11.39
CA THR A 48 -15.08 -0.42 11.90
C THR A 48 -14.31 -1.42 11.03
N ILE A 49 -14.43 -1.32 9.70
CA ILE A 49 -13.68 -2.17 8.75
C ILE A 49 -12.17 -1.98 8.94
N LYS A 50 -11.71 -0.74 9.12
CA LYS A 50 -10.30 -0.45 9.38
C LYS A 50 -9.80 -1.17 10.63
N GLU A 51 -10.52 -1.12 11.74
CA GLU A 51 -10.12 -1.82 12.96
C GLU A 51 -10.10 -3.35 12.77
N ILE A 52 -11.06 -3.91 12.03
CA ILE A 52 -11.08 -5.35 11.69
C ILE A 52 -9.89 -5.74 10.82
N THR A 53 -9.55 -4.93 9.81
CA THR A 53 -8.42 -5.21 8.91
C THR A 53 -7.08 -5.03 9.62
N PHE A 54 -6.94 -4.10 10.56
CA PHE A 54 -5.77 -3.98 11.45
C PHE A 54 -5.61 -5.23 12.34
N ALA A 55 -6.71 -5.73 12.91
CA ALA A 55 -6.70 -6.98 13.65
C ALA A 55 -6.29 -8.17 12.74
N ALA A 56 -6.76 -8.20 11.50
CA ALA A 56 -6.39 -9.24 10.53
C ALA A 56 -4.94 -9.12 10.06
N GLU A 57 -4.35 -7.93 10.00
CA GLU A 57 -2.93 -7.76 9.68
C GLU A 57 -2.04 -8.44 10.72
N SER A 58 -2.32 -8.20 12.01
CA SER A 58 -1.57 -8.72 13.15
C SER A 58 -1.91 -10.17 13.53
N ASN A 59 -3.11 -10.66 13.19
CA ASN A 59 -3.56 -12.02 13.53
C ASN A 59 -3.81 -12.87 12.28
N ALA A 60 -2.94 -13.87 12.05
CA ALA A 60 -2.99 -14.71 10.86
C ALA A 60 -4.23 -15.61 10.79
N ASP A 61 -4.78 -16.04 11.93
CA ASP A 61 -5.96 -16.91 11.96
C ASP A 61 -7.22 -16.12 11.62
N LEU A 62 -7.37 -14.93 12.19
CA LEU A 62 -8.43 -14.00 11.81
C LEU A 62 -8.35 -13.65 10.32
N ARG A 63 -7.15 -13.36 9.81
CA ARG A 63 -6.94 -13.07 8.40
C ARG A 63 -7.43 -14.20 7.50
N ARG A 64 -7.03 -15.44 7.80
CA ARG A 64 -7.42 -16.63 7.02
C ARG A 64 -8.91 -16.91 7.11
N ALA A 65 -9.52 -16.69 8.29
CA ALA A 65 -10.94 -16.93 8.51
C ALA A 65 -11.83 -15.87 7.82
N ALA A 66 -11.53 -14.59 8.02
CA ALA A 66 -12.38 -13.49 7.58
C ALA A 66 -12.14 -13.06 6.12
N PHE A 67 -10.90 -13.10 5.65
CA PHE A 67 -10.48 -12.51 4.36
C PHE A 67 -9.88 -13.54 3.39
N LYS A 68 -10.50 -14.72 3.27
CA LYS A 68 -10.11 -15.67 2.21
C LYS A 68 -10.52 -15.15 0.83
N ALA A 69 -9.71 -15.44 -0.19
CA ALA A 69 -9.88 -14.93 -1.55
C ALA A 69 -11.25 -15.25 -2.20
N ASN A 70 -11.91 -16.34 -1.80
CA ASN A 70 -13.23 -16.74 -2.30
C ASN A 70 -14.39 -16.46 -1.31
N SER A 71 -14.17 -15.62 -0.28
CA SER A 71 -15.25 -15.20 0.62
C SER A 71 -16.10 -14.10 -0.03
N PRO A 72 -17.42 -14.29 -0.21
CA PRO A 72 -18.30 -13.24 -0.70
C PRO A 72 -18.29 -11.99 0.20
N ALA A 73 -18.17 -12.19 1.52
CA ALA A 73 -18.12 -11.10 2.49
C ALA A 73 -16.83 -10.27 2.37
N ALA A 74 -15.68 -10.95 2.23
CA ALA A 74 -14.40 -10.28 2.01
C ALA A 74 -14.40 -9.50 0.69
N LYS A 75 -14.89 -10.12 -0.38
CA LYS A 75 -15.02 -9.49 -1.69
C LYS A 75 -15.90 -8.24 -1.62
N ALA A 76 -17.06 -8.33 -0.96
CA ALA A 76 -17.94 -7.20 -0.78
C ALA A 76 -17.20 -6.05 -0.09
N VAL A 77 -16.53 -6.29 1.04
CA VAL A 77 -15.75 -5.25 1.74
C VAL A 77 -14.69 -4.62 0.83
N VAL A 78 -13.91 -5.42 0.12
CA VAL A 78 -12.88 -4.93 -0.82
C VAL A 78 -13.49 -4.07 -1.92
N ASP A 79 -14.59 -4.51 -2.54
CA ASP A 79 -15.26 -3.76 -3.61
C ASP A 79 -15.77 -2.40 -3.09
N GLN A 80 -16.26 -2.34 -1.85
CA GLN A 80 -16.70 -1.08 -1.22
C GLN A 80 -15.53 -0.16 -0.87
N LEU A 81 -14.44 -0.69 -0.33
CA LEU A 81 -13.22 0.09 -0.06
C LEU A 81 -12.64 0.66 -1.36
N LEU A 82 -12.62 -0.13 -2.44
CA LEU A 82 -12.19 0.35 -3.76
C LEU A 82 -13.11 1.43 -4.32
N ARG A 83 -14.43 1.34 -4.10
CA ARG A 83 -15.34 2.42 -4.49
C ARG A 83 -15.04 3.71 -3.72
N VAL A 84 -14.81 3.62 -2.41
CA VAL A 84 -14.43 4.78 -1.57
C VAL A 84 -13.14 5.40 -2.08
N ILE A 85 -12.11 4.59 -2.34
CA ILE A 85 -10.82 5.05 -2.86
C ILE A 85 -11.01 5.78 -4.20
N LYS A 86 -11.77 5.20 -5.13
CA LYS A 86 -11.94 5.78 -6.48
C LYS A 86 -12.81 7.04 -6.52
N GLY A 87 -13.76 7.19 -5.59
CA GLY A 87 -14.84 8.17 -5.73
C GLY A 87 -15.03 9.14 -4.56
N SER A 88 -14.40 8.93 -3.40
CA SER A 88 -14.59 9.81 -2.25
C SER A 88 -13.72 11.05 -2.34
N SER A 89 -14.32 12.22 -2.07
CA SER A 89 -13.60 13.48 -1.89
C SER A 89 -13.17 13.73 -0.45
N SER A 90 -13.57 12.87 0.50
CA SER A 90 -13.27 13.05 1.93
C SER A 90 -11.89 12.45 2.26
N PRO A 91 -10.90 13.27 2.66
CA PRO A 91 -9.56 12.76 2.99
C PRO A 91 -9.59 11.74 4.13
N LYS A 92 -10.44 11.94 5.13
CA LYS A 92 -10.56 11.01 6.28
C LYS A 92 -11.08 9.63 5.83
N LEU A 93 -12.07 9.59 4.94
CA LEU A 93 -12.57 8.33 4.38
C LEU A 93 -11.52 7.65 3.50
N LEU A 94 -10.83 8.42 2.65
CA LEU A 94 -9.76 7.90 1.80
C LEU A 94 -8.63 7.30 2.63
N VAL A 95 -8.14 8.00 3.65
CA VAL A 95 -7.09 7.51 4.55
C VAL A 95 -7.52 6.21 5.23
N ALA A 96 -8.74 6.16 5.80
CA ALA A 96 -9.23 4.95 6.45
C ALA A 96 -9.37 3.77 5.47
N ALA A 97 -9.80 4.02 4.23
CA ALA A 97 -9.91 3.00 3.21
C ALA A 97 -8.55 2.51 2.71
N LEU A 98 -7.58 3.41 2.49
CA LEU A 98 -6.20 3.06 2.13
C LEU A 98 -5.52 2.24 3.23
N GLN A 99 -5.69 2.64 4.49
CA GLN A 99 -5.22 1.88 5.66
C GLN A 99 -5.79 0.47 5.69
N SER A 100 -7.09 0.35 5.43
CA SER A 100 -7.77 -0.96 5.38
C SER A 100 -7.22 -1.85 4.27
N MET A 101 -7.03 -1.28 3.06
CA MET A 101 -6.49 -2.01 1.91
C MET A 101 -5.03 -2.44 2.12
N GLY A 102 -4.19 -1.57 2.67
CA GLY A 102 -2.81 -1.90 3.01
C GLY A 102 -2.71 -3.02 4.04
N SER A 103 -3.58 -3.02 5.05
CA SER A 103 -3.63 -4.06 6.09
C SER A 103 -4.05 -5.43 5.55
N LEU A 104 -4.76 -5.42 4.42
CA LEU A 104 -5.13 -6.61 3.66
C LEU A 104 -4.11 -7.02 2.59
N ALA A 105 -2.97 -6.34 2.45
CA ALA A 105 -2.00 -6.58 1.37
C ALA A 105 -1.63 -8.06 1.18
N ARG A 106 -1.45 -8.80 2.29
CA ARG A 106 -1.09 -10.22 2.30
C ARG A 106 -2.24 -11.19 1.96
N THR A 107 -3.43 -10.66 1.69
CA THR A 107 -4.62 -11.46 1.33
C THR A 107 -4.89 -11.48 -0.17
N PHE A 108 -4.29 -10.55 -0.93
CA PHE A 108 -4.52 -10.43 -2.36
C PHE A 108 -3.60 -11.36 -3.14
N PRO A 109 -4.13 -12.25 -4.00
CA PRO A 109 -3.28 -13.01 -4.91
C PRO A 109 -2.71 -12.09 -6.00
N ALA A 110 -1.57 -12.46 -6.60
CA ALA A 110 -0.89 -11.65 -7.62
C ALA A 110 -1.80 -11.27 -8.80
N ARG A 111 -2.76 -12.14 -9.16
CA ARG A 111 -3.74 -11.90 -10.24
C ARG A 111 -4.79 -10.82 -9.94
N GLU A 112 -4.98 -10.43 -8.68
CA GLU A 112 -5.96 -9.41 -8.29
C GLU A 112 -5.34 -8.01 -8.38
N THR A 113 -5.07 -7.58 -9.61
CA THR A 113 -4.39 -6.31 -9.89
C THR A 113 -5.31 -5.08 -9.79
N ARG A 114 -6.64 -5.28 -9.69
CA ARG A 114 -7.64 -4.19 -9.60
C ARG A 114 -7.47 -3.31 -8.36
N VAL A 115 -6.71 -3.79 -7.37
CA VAL A 115 -6.40 -3.09 -6.13
C VAL A 115 -5.24 -2.11 -6.30
N ILE A 116 -4.19 -2.49 -7.01
CA ILE A 116 -2.93 -1.73 -7.03
C ILE A 116 -3.08 -0.40 -7.76
N GLY A 117 -3.66 -0.40 -8.97
CA GLY A 117 -3.80 0.81 -9.78
C GLY A 117 -4.49 1.98 -9.06
N PRO A 118 -5.65 1.78 -8.41
CA PRO A 118 -6.28 2.82 -7.61
C PRO A 118 -5.40 3.39 -6.48
N LEU A 119 -4.65 2.54 -5.77
CA LEU A 119 -3.73 2.99 -4.72
C LEU A 119 -2.57 3.81 -5.32
N VAL A 120 -1.99 3.36 -6.46
CA VAL A 120 -0.93 4.08 -7.17
C VAL A 120 -1.41 5.47 -7.61
N ASN A 121 -2.66 5.60 -8.08
CA ASN A 121 -3.23 6.90 -8.45
C ASN A 121 -3.24 7.90 -7.28
N HIS A 122 -3.42 7.43 -6.04
CA HIS A 122 -3.41 8.30 -4.86
C HIS A 122 -2.02 8.79 -4.45
N LEU A 123 -0.93 8.25 -4.99
CA LEU A 123 0.42 8.83 -4.80
C LEU A 123 0.51 10.27 -5.35
N ASN A 124 -0.33 10.61 -6.33
CA ASN A 124 -0.43 11.94 -6.92
C ASN A 124 -1.54 12.81 -6.31
N ASN A 125 -2.12 12.40 -5.17
CA ASN A 125 -3.21 13.14 -4.55
C ASN A 125 -2.77 14.55 -4.10
N ARG A 126 -3.68 15.52 -4.17
CA ARG A 126 -3.42 16.89 -3.72
C ARG A 126 -3.20 16.96 -2.20
N SER A 127 -3.89 16.10 -1.45
CA SER A 127 -3.63 15.93 -0.03
C SER A 127 -2.37 15.10 0.18
N GLN A 128 -1.34 15.71 0.75
CA GLN A 128 -0.09 15.04 1.12
C GLN A 128 -0.31 13.92 2.14
N GLU A 129 -1.33 14.05 3.00
CA GLU A 129 -1.72 12.99 3.95
C GLU A 129 -2.22 11.75 3.22
N VAL A 130 -3.12 11.94 2.24
CA VAL A 130 -3.66 10.83 1.42
C VAL A 130 -2.56 10.19 0.58
N ALA A 131 -1.67 11.00 -0.02
CA ALA A 131 -0.56 10.49 -0.82
C ALA A 131 0.45 9.70 0.04
N ALA A 132 0.78 10.19 1.24
CA ALA A 132 1.64 9.48 2.17
C ALA A 132 0.99 8.16 2.64
N GLU A 133 -0.31 8.16 2.92
CA GLU A 133 -1.03 6.93 3.29
C GLU A 133 -1.09 5.92 2.14
N ALA A 134 -1.27 6.38 0.90
CA ALA A 134 -1.21 5.51 -0.27
C ALA A 134 0.17 4.85 -0.40
N ALA A 135 1.25 5.60 -0.17
CA ALA A 135 2.60 5.05 -0.15
C ALA A 135 2.80 4.01 0.97
N ILE A 136 2.26 4.25 2.18
CA ILE A 136 2.29 3.28 3.29
C ILE A 136 1.52 2.01 2.92
N ALA A 137 0.31 2.16 2.38
CA ALA A 137 -0.53 1.03 1.99
C ALA A 137 0.17 0.18 0.92
N LEU A 138 0.74 0.80 -0.12
CA LEU A 138 1.50 0.12 -1.17
C LEU A 138 2.78 -0.53 -0.64
N ALA A 139 3.49 0.08 0.31
CA ALA A 139 4.67 -0.53 0.91
C ALA A 139 4.37 -1.88 1.59
N LYS A 140 3.17 -2.08 2.14
CA LYS A 140 2.74 -3.38 2.69
C LYS A 140 2.54 -4.48 1.64
N PHE A 141 2.37 -4.11 0.36
CA PHE A 141 2.34 -5.08 -0.74
C PHE A 141 3.74 -5.46 -1.20
N THR A 142 4.75 -4.63 -0.95
CA THR A 142 6.11 -4.78 -1.50
C THR A 142 7.18 -5.07 -0.45
N CYS A 143 6.84 -5.03 0.83
CA CYS A 143 7.74 -5.42 1.91
C CYS A 143 7.98 -6.94 1.92
N GLU A 144 9.08 -7.36 2.55
CA GLU A 144 9.55 -8.75 2.55
C GLU A 144 8.64 -9.74 3.28
N GLU A 145 7.78 -9.25 4.17
CA GLU A 145 6.77 -10.07 4.85
C GLU A 145 5.63 -10.50 3.91
N ASN A 146 5.54 -9.89 2.74
CA ASN A 146 4.61 -10.28 1.68
C ASN A 146 5.32 -11.15 0.63
N PHE A 147 4.97 -12.44 0.59
CA PHE A 147 5.58 -13.40 -0.34
C PHE A 147 5.34 -13.09 -1.83
N LEU A 148 4.42 -12.18 -2.16
CA LEU A 148 4.14 -11.71 -3.51
C LEU A 148 4.77 -10.34 -3.80
N CYS A 149 5.70 -9.87 -2.97
CA CYS A 149 6.30 -8.55 -3.07
C CYS A 149 6.88 -8.24 -4.45
N GLU A 150 7.55 -9.20 -5.10
CA GLU A 150 8.08 -9.03 -6.45
C GLU A 150 6.98 -8.84 -7.49
N ALA A 151 5.96 -9.71 -7.49
CA ALA A 151 4.84 -9.62 -8.43
C ALA A 151 4.08 -8.30 -8.26
N HIS A 152 3.78 -7.92 -7.02
CA HIS A 152 3.11 -6.65 -6.73
C HIS A 152 3.98 -5.44 -7.10
N SER A 153 5.30 -5.50 -6.89
CA SER A 153 6.20 -4.41 -7.28
C SER A 153 6.20 -4.18 -8.78
N LYS A 154 6.25 -5.25 -9.59
CA LYS A 154 6.17 -5.15 -11.06
C LYS A 154 4.84 -4.53 -11.49
N THR A 155 3.72 -5.01 -10.95
CA THR A 155 2.39 -4.44 -11.23
C THR A 155 2.30 -2.96 -10.83
N MET A 156 2.91 -2.55 -9.72
CA MET A 156 2.95 -1.12 -9.35
C MET A 156 3.69 -0.27 -10.38
N ILE A 157 4.83 -0.76 -10.88
CA ILE A 157 5.61 -0.07 -11.90
C ILE A 157 4.82 0.04 -13.21
N GLU A 158 4.11 -1.03 -13.61
CA GLU A 158 3.18 -1.02 -14.76
C GLU A 158 2.05 0.02 -14.61
N PHE A 159 1.59 0.26 -13.38
CA PHE A 159 0.63 1.33 -13.07
C PHE A 159 1.27 2.72 -12.88
N ASN A 160 2.52 2.92 -13.32
CA ASN A 160 3.25 4.19 -13.24
C ASN A 160 3.55 4.67 -11.82
N ALA A 161 3.85 3.76 -10.88
CA ALA A 161 4.26 4.15 -9.53
C ALA A 161 5.56 4.96 -9.49
N ILE A 162 6.54 4.67 -10.36
CA ILE A 162 7.86 5.33 -10.31
C ILE A 162 7.76 6.84 -10.54
N PRO A 163 7.16 7.36 -11.62
CA PRO A 163 7.00 8.82 -11.78
C PRO A 163 6.22 9.48 -10.64
N ALA A 164 5.18 8.81 -10.13
CA ALA A 164 4.37 9.32 -9.02
C ALA A 164 5.19 9.45 -7.72
N LEU A 165 6.01 8.45 -7.41
CA LEU A 165 6.93 8.45 -6.27
C LEU A 165 8.00 9.53 -6.41
N MET A 166 8.60 9.68 -7.58
CA MET A 166 9.61 10.72 -7.83
C MET A 166 9.06 12.13 -7.63
N LYS A 167 7.78 12.35 -7.92
CA LYS A 167 7.08 13.60 -7.60
C LYS A 167 6.84 13.72 -6.09
N LEU A 168 6.39 12.65 -5.44
CA LEU A 168 6.09 12.64 -4.00
C LEU A 168 7.34 12.87 -3.13
N LEU A 169 8.53 12.50 -3.61
CA LEU A 169 9.82 12.81 -2.96
C LEU A 169 10.09 14.32 -2.81
N ARG A 170 9.37 15.17 -3.55
CA ARG A 170 9.46 16.64 -3.46
C ARG A 170 8.37 17.25 -2.57
N GLY A 171 7.61 16.39 -1.87
CA GLY A 171 6.50 16.77 -1.00
C GLY A 171 6.97 17.16 0.42
N SER A 172 6.06 17.00 1.39
CA SER A 172 6.43 17.20 2.80
C SER A 172 7.43 16.14 3.28
N GLU A 173 8.17 16.40 4.36
CA GLU A 173 9.12 15.45 4.95
C GLU A 173 8.48 14.07 5.21
N ARG A 174 7.25 14.05 5.76
CA ARG A 174 6.49 12.81 5.96
C ARG A 174 6.22 12.10 4.64
N ALA A 175 5.77 12.81 3.61
CA ALA A 175 5.49 12.22 2.30
C ALA A 175 6.76 11.70 1.62
N GLN A 176 7.85 12.47 1.69
CA GLN A 176 9.17 12.12 1.18
C GLN A 176 9.69 10.83 1.81
N LEU A 177 9.61 10.70 3.14
CA LEU A 177 10.01 9.49 3.85
C LEU A 177 9.22 8.26 3.38
N ARG A 178 7.89 8.37 3.25
CA ARG A 178 7.06 7.24 2.78
C ARG A 178 7.30 6.89 1.32
N ALA A 179 7.50 7.89 0.47
CA ALA A 179 7.85 7.70 -0.92
C ALA A 179 9.21 7.00 -1.07
N LEU A 180 10.20 7.41 -0.29
CA LEU A 180 11.54 6.82 -0.31
C LEU A 180 11.51 5.34 0.11
N ILE A 181 10.80 5.00 1.19
CA ILE A 181 10.64 3.61 1.64
C ILE A 181 10.02 2.75 0.53
N LEU A 182 8.92 3.19 -0.07
CA LEU A 182 8.28 2.45 -1.15
C LEU A 182 9.18 2.34 -2.39
N LEU A 183 9.89 3.41 -2.76
CA LEU A 183 10.82 3.39 -3.89
C LEU A 183 11.96 2.40 -3.67
N CYS A 184 12.48 2.29 -2.43
CA CYS A 184 13.48 1.29 -2.10
C CYS A 184 12.93 -0.14 -2.23
N TYR A 185 11.72 -0.42 -1.74
CA TYR A 185 11.12 -1.74 -1.91
C TYR A 185 10.94 -2.09 -3.40
N LEU A 186 10.46 -1.15 -4.22
CA LEU A 186 10.34 -1.36 -5.67
C LEU A 186 11.71 -1.66 -6.30
N ALA A 187 12.76 -0.94 -5.92
CA ALA A 187 14.12 -1.16 -6.41
C ALA A 187 14.73 -2.50 -5.96
N VAL A 188 14.48 -2.93 -4.72
CA VAL A 188 14.92 -4.24 -4.21
C VAL A 188 14.23 -5.37 -4.97
N ASN A 189 12.92 -5.25 -5.20
CA ASN A 189 12.11 -6.30 -5.77
C ASN A 189 12.11 -6.33 -7.31
N ALA A 190 12.39 -5.21 -7.96
CA ALA A 190 12.30 -5.05 -9.42
C ALA A 190 13.48 -4.20 -9.96
N GLY A 191 14.67 -4.37 -9.40
CA GLY A 191 15.87 -3.58 -9.73
C GLY A 191 16.34 -3.67 -11.19
N ASN A 192 15.86 -4.64 -11.96
CA ASN A 192 16.13 -4.80 -13.39
C ASN A 192 15.06 -4.16 -14.29
N HIS A 193 14.03 -3.52 -13.72
CA HIS A 193 12.94 -2.96 -14.51
C HIS A 193 13.38 -1.67 -15.21
N GLU A 194 13.15 -1.61 -16.52
CA GLU A 194 13.53 -0.51 -17.41
C GLU A 194 13.00 0.88 -17.00
N ALA A 195 11.96 0.95 -16.16
CA ALA A 195 11.37 2.21 -15.73
C ALA A 195 12.23 2.96 -14.69
N LEU A 196 13.18 2.28 -14.05
CA LEU A 196 14.02 2.86 -13.00
C LEU A 196 15.08 3.82 -13.54
N GLU A 197 15.67 3.50 -14.69
CA GLU A 197 16.72 4.28 -15.34
C GLU A 197 16.26 5.67 -15.82
N PRO A 198 15.22 5.82 -16.66
CA PRO A 198 14.80 7.13 -17.17
C PRO A 198 14.28 8.04 -16.05
N ALA A 199 13.74 7.46 -14.98
CA ALA A 199 13.31 8.19 -13.80
C ALA A 199 14.47 8.61 -12.86
N ARG A 200 15.71 8.19 -13.15
CA ARG A 200 16.92 8.46 -12.36
C ARG A 200 16.79 8.00 -10.91
N VAL A 201 16.17 6.84 -10.68
CA VAL A 201 15.92 6.30 -9.33
C VAL A 201 17.24 6.08 -8.58
N LEU A 202 18.27 5.55 -9.24
CA LEU A 202 19.58 5.35 -8.62
C LEU A 202 20.17 6.66 -8.07
N THR A 203 20.17 7.72 -8.87
CA THR A 203 20.65 9.04 -8.45
C THR A 203 19.84 9.59 -7.26
N ALA A 204 18.52 9.37 -7.25
CA ALA A 204 17.68 9.82 -6.15
C ALA A 204 17.99 9.07 -4.84
N LEU A 205 18.29 7.77 -4.91
CA LEU A 205 18.67 6.97 -3.74
C LEU A 205 20.07 7.29 -3.22
N GLU A 206 21.03 7.52 -4.11
CA GLU A 206 22.40 7.95 -3.73
C GLU A 206 22.43 9.36 -3.14
N GLY A 207 21.48 10.21 -3.54
CA GLY A 207 21.35 11.59 -3.08
C GLY A 207 20.56 11.79 -1.79
N VAL A 208 20.13 10.72 -1.09
CA VAL A 208 19.39 10.85 0.17
C VAL A 208 20.28 11.52 1.24
N ASP A 209 19.70 12.48 1.96
CA ASP A 209 20.40 13.24 3.00
C ASP A 209 20.96 12.31 4.09
N ARG A 210 22.27 12.46 4.36
CA ARG A 210 22.99 11.67 5.38
C ARG A 210 22.40 11.84 6.78
N MET A 211 21.85 13.01 7.10
CA MET A 211 21.19 13.27 8.39
C MET A 211 19.91 12.44 8.54
N VAL A 212 19.11 12.33 7.47
CA VAL A 212 17.93 11.47 7.44
C VAL A 212 18.34 10.01 7.62
N LEU A 213 19.39 9.56 6.94
CA LEU A 213 19.89 8.18 7.09
C LEU A 213 20.48 7.90 8.48
N ALA A 214 21.03 8.90 9.15
CA ALA A 214 21.51 8.77 10.52
C ALA A 214 20.37 8.66 11.53
N GLN A 215 19.24 9.35 11.28
CA GLN A 215 18.06 9.30 12.12
C GLN A 215 17.28 7.97 11.99
N TYR A 216 17.31 7.33 10.82
CA TYR A 216 16.57 6.11 10.53
C TYR A 216 17.51 4.99 10.03
N PRO A 217 18.12 4.19 10.94
CA PRO A 217 19.08 3.15 10.57
C PRO A 217 18.51 2.08 9.63
N GLU A 218 17.27 1.63 9.86
CA GLU A 218 16.59 0.66 8.99
C GLU A 218 16.42 1.19 7.56
N LEU A 219 16.13 2.48 7.42
CA LEU A 219 16.03 3.13 6.11
C LEU A 219 17.39 3.17 5.41
N ARG A 220 18.48 3.43 6.15
CA ARG A 220 19.84 3.42 5.60
C ARG A 220 20.20 2.05 5.02
N GLU A 221 19.88 0.97 5.73
CA GLU A 221 20.09 -0.39 5.24
C GLU A 221 19.25 -0.67 4.00
N LEU A 222 17.97 -0.27 4.01
CA LEU A 222 17.06 -0.44 2.89
C LEU A 222 17.51 0.34 1.65
N VAL A 223 18.01 1.57 1.80
CA VAL A 223 18.58 2.37 0.71
C VAL A 223 19.83 1.69 0.14
N ALA A 224 20.73 1.20 1.00
CA ALA A 224 21.93 0.50 0.55
C ALA A 224 21.59 -0.78 -0.24
N LYS A 225 20.59 -1.55 0.24
CA LYS A 225 20.07 -2.73 -0.47
C LYS A 225 19.47 -2.36 -1.83
N ALA A 226 18.65 -1.31 -1.89
CA ALA A 226 18.05 -0.82 -3.13
C ALA A 226 19.11 -0.39 -4.16
N VAL A 227 20.11 0.39 -3.74
CA VAL A 227 21.24 0.82 -4.59
C VAL A 227 22.04 -0.38 -5.11
N TYR A 228 22.32 -1.36 -4.25
CA TYR A 228 23.00 -2.59 -4.64
C TYR A 228 22.22 -3.36 -5.71
N HIS A 229 20.91 -3.57 -5.50
CA HIS A 229 20.06 -4.30 -6.45
C HIS A 229 19.98 -3.63 -7.82
N ILE A 230 19.85 -2.30 -7.90
CA ILE A 230 19.86 -1.60 -9.21
C ILE A 230 21.22 -1.79 -9.91
N ASN A 231 22.32 -1.64 -9.17
CA ASN A 231 23.67 -1.74 -9.72
C ASN A 231 24.03 -3.14 -10.24
N LEU A 232 23.48 -4.21 -9.64
CA LEU A 232 23.66 -5.57 -10.14
C LEU A 232 23.21 -5.72 -11.61
N TYR A 233 22.15 -5.03 -12.00
CA TYR A 233 21.59 -5.12 -13.35
C TYR A 233 22.16 -4.08 -14.31
N HIS A 234 22.55 -2.89 -13.83
CA HIS A 234 23.31 -1.93 -14.64
C HIS A 234 24.69 -2.43 -15.05
N ARG A 235 25.31 -3.35 -14.28
CA ARG A 235 26.62 -3.94 -14.58
C ARG A 235 26.55 -5.28 -15.31
N GLY A 236 25.36 -5.76 -15.70
CA GLY A 236 25.14 -6.94 -16.54
C GLY A 236 25.53 -6.72 -18.02
N PRO A 237 25.63 -7.77 -18.87
CA PRO A 237 26.48 -7.82 -20.08
C PRO A 237 26.10 -6.91 -21.26
N HIS A 238 25.21 -5.93 -21.08
CA HIS A 238 24.87 -4.95 -22.11
C HIS A 238 25.82 -3.74 -22.18
N SER A 239 26.82 -3.65 -21.30
CA SER A 239 27.87 -2.62 -21.36
C SER A 239 29.04 -2.97 -22.31
N GLN A 240 29.10 -4.18 -22.87
CA GLN A 240 30.09 -4.56 -23.89
C GLN A 240 29.47 -4.66 -25.30
N ARG A 241 28.85 -3.58 -25.79
CA ARG A 241 28.79 -3.39 -27.26
C ARG A 241 30.14 -2.83 -27.69
N LEU A 242 31.06 -3.74 -27.98
CA LEU A 242 32.27 -3.51 -28.75
C LEU A 242 31.92 -2.62 -29.95
N THR A 243 32.47 -1.42 -29.96
CA THR A 243 32.71 -0.64 -31.18
C THR A 243 33.67 -1.43 -32.04
N PHE A 244 33.15 -2.32 -32.88
CA PHE A 244 33.84 -2.71 -34.11
C PHE A 244 33.41 -1.72 -35.19
N VAL A 245 34.31 -0.75 -35.42
CA VAL A 245 34.37 0.00 -36.66
C VAL A 245 35.13 -0.89 -37.65
N ILE A 246 34.49 -1.20 -38.78
CA ILE A 246 35.17 -1.53 -40.04
C ILE A 246 34.75 -0.44 -41.02
#